data_AF-A0A4Q9XL49-F1
#
_entry.id   AF-A0A4Q9XL49-F1
#
_cell.length_a   1.000
_cell.length_b   1.000
_cell.length_c   1.000
_cell.angle_alpha   90.00
_cell.angle_beta   90.00
_cell.angle_gamma   90.00
#
_symmetry.space_group_name_H-M   'P 1'
#
loop_
_entity.id
_entity.type
_entity.pdbx_description
1 polymer ?
#
loop_
_entity_poly.entity_id
_entity_poly.type
_entity_poly.pdbx_seq_one_letter_code
_entity_poly.pdbx_strand_id
1 'polypeptide(L)'
;MKNLFAGMLLSVFACGLNAAEPLEVYWEDLKPADSVLAEQSVDHSGSGASSQALAPVIDSFNGKLVKVPGFVVPLEGDKNTFSEILLVPYFGACIHVPPPPSNQIIYVKFAEPVPIDNLYDPIWVVGVLSTETWQGDIATTGYRLAAQTVELYQ
;
A
#
# COMPACT_ATOMS: atom_id res chain seq x y z
N MET A 1 20.11 -69.74 4.77
CA MET A 1 19.23 -69.03 5.73
C MET A 1 19.59 -67.55 5.72
N LYS A 2 18.59 -66.72 5.35
CA LYS A 2 18.36 -65.30 5.66
C LYS A 2 19.47 -64.27 5.40
N ASN A 3 19.29 -63.55 4.30
CA ASN A 3 19.86 -62.23 4.04
C ASN A 3 19.16 -61.21 4.96
N LEU A 4 19.90 -60.35 5.66
CA LEU A 4 19.35 -59.16 6.32
C LEU A 4 19.96 -57.92 5.66
N PHE A 5 19.17 -57.23 4.84
CA PHE A 5 19.41 -55.84 4.46
C PHE A 5 18.70 -54.95 5.49
N ALA A 6 19.44 -54.21 6.30
CA ALA A 6 18.90 -53.18 7.17
C ALA A 6 18.72 -51.89 6.35
N GLY A 7 17.48 -51.58 5.98
CA GLY A 7 17.12 -50.32 5.34
C GLY A 7 17.09 -49.19 6.37
N MET A 8 18.00 -48.23 6.24
CA MET A 8 17.98 -46.97 6.98
C MET A 8 16.96 -46.04 6.31
N LEU A 9 15.78 -45.88 6.92
CA LEU A 9 14.78 -44.89 6.52
C LEU A 9 15.24 -43.50 6.98
N LEU A 10 15.75 -42.71 6.03
CA LEU A 10 16.04 -41.30 6.24
C LEU A 10 14.72 -40.52 6.12
N SER A 11 14.07 -40.23 7.25
CA SER A 11 12.91 -39.32 7.30
C SER A 11 13.38 -37.89 7.01
N VAL A 12 13.12 -37.42 5.79
CA VAL A 12 13.27 -36.01 5.43
C VAL A 12 12.12 -35.24 6.10
N PHE A 13 12.43 -34.50 7.15
CA PHE A 13 11.51 -33.54 7.76
C PHE A 13 11.48 -32.30 6.87
N ALA A 14 10.50 -32.22 5.96
CA ALA A 14 10.26 -31.02 5.17
C ALA A 14 9.70 -29.93 6.11
N CYS A 15 10.57 -29.05 6.58
CA CYS A 15 10.16 -27.82 7.24
C CYS A 15 9.56 -26.90 6.17
N GLY A 16 8.22 -26.89 6.05
CA GLY A 16 7.54 -25.95 5.18
C GLY A 16 7.71 -24.53 5.71
N LEU A 17 8.41 -23.67 4.98
CA LEU A 17 8.27 -22.23 5.15
C LEU A 17 6.84 -21.85 4.76
N ASN A 18 5.97 -21.62 5.75
CA ASN A 18 4.75 -20.86 5.49
C ASN A 18 5.14 -19.39 5.37
N ALA A 19 5.11 -18.85 4.15
CA ALA A 19 5.06 -17.41 3.98
C ALA A 19 3.76 -16.91 4.62
N ALA A 20 3.84 -15.88 5.47
CA ALA A 20 2.65 -15.31 6.09
C ALA A 20 1.75 -14.72 5.01
N GLU A 21 0.47 -15.08 4.99
CA GLU A 21 -0.51 -14.47 4.09
C GLU A 21 -0.65 -12.97 4.44
N PRO A 22 -0.70 -12.08 3.43
CA PRO A 22 -0.87 -10.65 3.68
C PRO A 22 -2.23 -10.37 4.32
N LEU A 23 -2.27 -9.43 5.26
CA LEU A 23 -3.53 -8.93 5.80
C LEU A 23 -4.22 -8.08 4.73
N GLU A 24 -5.44 -8.46 4.34
CA GLU A 24 -6.27 -7.57 3.52
C GLU A 24 -6.69 -6.37 4.38
N VAL A 25 -6.38 -5.17 3.90
CA VAL A 25 -6.62 -3.92 4.61
C VAL A 25 -7.36 -2.97 3.67
N TYR A 26 -8.52 -2.51 4.10
CA TYR A 26 -9.34 -1.55 3.36
C TYR A 26 -9.19 -0.13 3.94
N TRP A 27 -9.67 0.86 3.22
CA TRP A 27 -9.44 2.26 3.57
C TRP A 27 -10.13 2.68 4.87
N GLU A 28 -11.27 2.07 5.19
CA GLU A 28 -11.96 2.21 6.46
C GLU A 28 -11.17 1.69 7.66
N ASP A 29 -10.26 0.72 7.46
CA ASP A 29 -9.41 0.18 8.53
C ASP A 29 -8.23 1.11 8.86
N LEU A 30 -7.87 2.00 7.93
CA LEU A 30 -6.72 2.91 8.04
C LEU A 30 -7.05 4.24 8.72
N LYS A 31 -8.24 4.37 9.30
CA LYS A 31 -8.68 5.56 10.01
C LYS A 31 -9.42 5.19 11.30
N PRO A 32 -9.43 6.06 12.33
CA PRO A 32 -10.25 5.85 13.52
C PRO A 32 -11.74 5.71 13.18
N ALA A 33 -12.47 4.83 13.89
CA ALA A 33 -13.88 4.55 13.62
C ALA A 33 -14.79 5.79 13.80
N ASP A 34 -14.40 6.74 14.63
CA ASP A 34 -15.06 8.01 14.90
C ASP A 34 -14.57 9.15 14.00
N SER A 35 -13.66 8.86 13.06
CA SER A 35 -13.24 9.84 12.06
C SER A 35 -14.42 10.12 11.12
N VAL A 36 -15.16 11.18 11.45
CA VAL A 36 -16.00 11.87 10.48
C VAL A 36 -15.09 12.15 9.30
N LEU A 37 -15.44 11.69 8.09
CA LEU A 37 -14.78 12.13 6.87
C LEU A 37 -14.78 13.64 6.96
N ALA A 38 -13.62 14.23 7.27
CA ALA A 38 -13.52 15.67 7.33
C ALA A 38 -13.74 16.10 5.88
N GLU A 39 -14.97 16.48 5.56
CA GLU A 39 -15.23 17.33 4.41
C GLU A 39 -14.37 18.56 4.67
N GLN A 40 -13.17 18.55 4.10
CA GLN A 40 -12.30 19.69 4.18
C GLN A 40 -13.02 20.78 3.39
N SER A 41 -13.64 21.72 4.10
CA SER A 41 -14.19 22.92 3.49
C SER A 41 -13.02 23.67 2.87
N VAL A 42 -12.92 23.66 1.54
CA VAL A 42 -11.85 24.35 0.82
C VAL A 42 -12.25 25.79 0.54
N ASP A 43 -11.44 26.71 1.05
CA ASP A 43 -11.40 28.08 0.57
C ASP A 43 -10.63 28.12 -0.76
N HIS A 44 -11.22 28.69 -1.80
CA HIS A 44 -10.64 28.78 -3.14
C HIS A 44 -9.65 29.94 -3.30
N SER A 45 -9.20 30.58 -2.21
CA SER A 45 -8.29 31.73 -2.24
C SER A 45 -6.79 31.38 -2.16
N GLY A 46 -6.29 30.56 -3.09
CA GLY A 46 -4.92 30.63 -3.59
C GLY A 46 -3.72 30.11 -2.75
N SER A 47 -2.69 29.74 -3.52
CA SER A 47 -1.28 29.49 -3.19
C SER A 47 -0.89 28.11 -2.64
N GLY A 48 -0.32 27.30 -3.55
CA GLY A 48 0.91 26.49 -3.39
C GLY A 48 1.06 25.61 -2.13
N ALA A 49 1.16 24.30 -2.37
CA ALA A 49 1.35 23.24 -1.38
C ALA A 49 0.33 23.32 -0.24
N SER A 50 -0.79 22.60 -0.43
CA SER A 50 -1.75 22.36 0.65
C SER A 50 -0.98 21.90 1.89
N SER A 51 -0.94 22.75 2.92
CA SER A 51 -0.45 22.40 4.25
C SER A 51 -1.43 21.40 4.84
N GLN A 52 -1.36 20.17 4.35
CA GLN A 52 -2.30 19.13 4.68
C GLN A 52 -2.05 18.73 6.13
N ALA A 53 -3.05 18.93 7.00
CA ALA A 53 -2.96 18.48 8.38
C ALA A 53 -2.83 16.96 8.43
N LEU A 54 -1.94 16.45 9.29
CA LEU A 54 -1.80 15.02 9.51
C LEU A 54 -3.04 14.48 10.24
N ALA A 55 -3.69 13.51 9.62
CA ALA A 55 -4.75 12.72 10.22
C ALA A 55 -4.17 11.55 11.05
N PRO A 56 -4.85 11.11 12.12
CA PRO A 56 -4.39 9.99 12.94
C PRO A 56 -4.24 8.68 12.14
N VAL A 57 -3.16 7.96 12.38
CA VAL A 57 -2.87 6.65 11.79
C VAL A 57 -3.26 5.50 12.73
N ILE A 58 -3.36 4.29 12.21
CA ILE A 58 -3.67 3.07 12.95
C ILE A 58 -2.39 2.23 13.11
N ASP A 59 -1.73 2.38 14.25
CA ASP A 59 -0.42 1.78 14.53
C ASP A 59 -0.41 0.24 14.56
N SER A 60 -1.55 -0.42 14.71
CA SER A 60 -1.63 -1.89 14.69
C SER A 60 -1.24 -2.51 13.35
N PHE A 61 -1.27 -1.73 12.26
CA PHE A 61 -0.80 -2.16 10.94
C PHE A 61 0.67 -1.87 10.67
N ASN A 62 1.36 -1.13 11.55
CA ASN A 62 2.77 -0.80 11.37
C ASN A 62 3.64 -2.07 11.34
N GLY A 63 4.50 -2.18 10.33
CA GLY A 63 5.38 -3.32 10.08
C GLY A 63 4.67 -4.60 9.60
N LYS A 64 3.37 -4.55 9.30
CA LYS A 64 2.62 -5.72 8.81
C LYS A 64 2.75 -5.86 7.30
N LEU A 65 2.78 -7.12 6.86
CA LEU A 65 2.55 -7.45 5.46
C LEU A 65 1.05 -7.27 5.19
N VAL A 66 0.71 -6.33 4.32
CA VAL A 66 -0.67 -5.97 3.98
C VAL A 66 -0.90 -6.08 2.48
N LYS A 67 -2.17 -6.20 2.09
CA LYS A 67 -2.68 -6.13 0.74
C LYS A 67 -3.76 -5.05 0.72
N VAL A 68 -3.52 -3.95 0.01
CA VAL A 68 -4.40 -2.77 0.00
C VAL A 68 -4.88 -2.50 -1.43
N PRO A 69 -6.19 -2.29 -1.66
CA PRO A 69 -6.70 -1.95 -2.97
C PRO A 69 -6.67 -0.43 -3.18
N GLY A 70 -6.48 0.04 -4.40
CA GLY A 70 -6.62 1.47 -4.67
C GLY A 70 -6.27 1.86 -6.09
N PHE A 71 -6.43 3.15 -6.37
CA PHE A 71 -6.08 3.78 -7.64
C PHE A 71 -4.69 4.37 -7.58
N VAL A 72 -4.09 4.56 -8.75
CA VAL A 72 -2.69 4.99 -8.88
C VAL A 72 -2.61 6.47 -9.22
N VAL A 73 -1.86 7.23 -8.42
CA VAL A 73 -1.32 8.55 -8.81
C VAL A 73 0.18 8.39 -9.02
N PRO A 74 0.68 8.46 -10.27
CA PRO A 74 2.09 8.25 -10.55
C PRO A 74 2.94 9.39 -9.98
N LEU A 75 4.06 9.06 -9.31
CA LEU A 75 5.05 10.02 -8.84
C LEU A 75 6.34 9.91 -9.64
N GLU A 76 6.86 8.70 -9.78
CA GLU A 76 8.08 8.43 -10.55
C GLU A 76 7.96 7.15 -11.38
N GLY A 77 8.39 7.24 -12.64
CA GLY A 77 8.27 6.18 -13.63
C GLY A 77 8.44 6.66 -15.07
N ASP A 78 8.24 5.73 -15.99
CA ASP A 78 8.17 5.94 -17.43
C ASP A 78 6.71 5.81 -17.93
N LYS A 79 6.51 5.54 -19.21
CA LYS A 79 5.19 5.49 -19.84
C LYS A 79 4.21 4.51 -19.16
N ASN A 80 4.70 3.31 -18.83
CA ASN A 80 3.87 2.22 -18.30
C ASN A 80 4.48 1.54 -17.05
N THR A 81 5.63 2.02 -16.55
CA THR A 81 6.36 1.39 -15.44
C THR A 81 6.64 2.41 -14.36
N PHE A 82 6.36 2.07 -13.11
CA PHE A 82 6.40 3.05 -12.00
C PHE A 82 7.23 2.50 -10.83
N SER A 83 8.11 3.34 -10.30
CA SER A 83 8.92 3.04 -9.09
C SER A 83 8.32 3.66 -7.84
N GLU A 84 7.58 4.78 -7.98
CA GLU A 84 6.94 5.48 -6.88
C GLU A 84 5.54 5.94 -7.30
N ILE A 85 4.55 5.67 -6.45
CA ILE A 85 3.14 6.07 -6.67
C ILE A 85 2.53 6.53 -5.35
N LEU A 86 1.42 7.26 -5.42
CA LEU A 86 0.44 7.30 -4.34
C LEU A 86 -0.67 6.31 -4.65
N LEU A 87 -1.00 5.46 -3.68
CA LEU A 87 -2.21 4.65 -3.71
C LEU A 87 -3.32 5.42 -2.98
N VAL A 88 -4.50 5.50 -3.60
CA VAL A 88 -5.63 6.31 -3.13
C VAL A 88 -6.97 5.56 -3.21
N PRO A 89 -7.97 5.90 -2.38
CA PRO A 89 -9.23 5.16 -2.27
C PRO A 89 -10.20 5.31 -3.45
N TYR A 90 -10.06 6.34 -4.27
CA TYR A 90 -10.98 6.61 -5.37
C TYR A 90 -10.26 7.21 -6.58
N PHE A 91 -10.82 6.93 -7.76
CA PHE A 91 -10.32 7.45 -9.02
C PHE A 91 -10.38 8.98 -9.06
N GLY A 92 -9.32 9.60 -9.58
CA GLY A 92 -9.23 11.06 -9.74
C GLY A 92 -8.85 11.82 -8.45
N ALA A 93 -8.55 11.13 -7.34
CA ALA A 93 -7.96 11.78 -6.18
C ALA A 93 -6.66 12.50 -6.56
N CYS A 94 -6.36 13.61 -5.88
CA CYS A 94 -5.19 14.46 -6.10
C CYS A 94 -5.12 15.18 -7.47
N ILE A 95 -6.11 15.00 -8.36
CA ILE A 95 -6.24 15.78 -9.61
C ILE A 95 -7.02 17.09 -9.37
N HIS A 96 -7.96 17.06 -8.43
CA HIS A 96 -8.71 18.22 -7.95
C HIS A 96 -8.47 18.41 -6.44
N VAL A 97 -8.45 19.66 -5.98
CA VAL A 97 -8.26 19.99 -4.57
C VAL A 97 -9.56 19.82 -3.77
N PRO A 98 -9.49 19.44 -2.49
CA PRO A 98 -8.29 19.10 -1.72
C PRO A 98 -7.92 17.60 -1.90
N PRO A 99 -6.65 17.22 -1.64
CA PRO A 99 -6.28 15.81 -1.55
C PRO A 99 -7.05 15.08 -0.42
N PRO A 100 -7.19 13.74 -0.48
CA PRO A 100 -7.74 12.96 0.64
C PRO A 100 -6.97 13.20 1.94
N PRO A 101 -7.56 12.96 3.13
CA PRO A 101 -6.83 13.00 4.40
C PRO A 101 -5.53 12.17 4.37
N SER A 102 -4.50 12.54 5.17
CA SER A 102 -3.18 11.92 5.03
C SER A 102 -3.17 10.44 5.40
N ASN A 103 -4.13 9.97 6.21
CA ASN A 103 -4.36 8.57 6.54
C ASN A 103 -5.25 7.83 5.50
N GLN A 104 -5.55 8.48 4.38
CA GLN A 104 -6.29 7.94 3.23
C GLN A 104 -5.48 8.10 1.93
N ILE A 105 -4.16 8.18 2.06
CA ILE A 105 -3.18 8.15 0.98
C ILE A 105 -2.01 7.31 1.46
N ILE A 106 -1.50 6.42 0.62
CA ILE A 106 -0.30 5.62 0.92
C ILE A 106 0.77 5.98 -0.10
N TYR A 107 1.95 6.41 0.37
CA TYR A 107 3.13 6.49 -0.49
C TYR A 107 3.68 5.08 -0.70
N VAL A 108 3.73 4.64 -1.95
CA VAL A 108 4.18 3.29 -2.30
C VAL A 108 5.49 3.40 -3.06
N LYS A 109 6.49 2.62 -2.63
CA LYS A 109 7.78 2.50 -3.31
C LYS A 109 8.06 1.05 -3.66
N PHE A 110 8.38 0.81 -4.92
CA PHE A 110 8.79 -0.50 -5.43
C PHE A 110 10.32 -0.62 -5.41
N ALA A 111 10.83 -1.84 -5.22
CA ALA A 111 12.27 -2.10 -5.29
C ALA A 111 12.82 -1.94 -6.72
N GLU A 112 12.00 -2.30 -7.71
CA GLU A 112 12.23 -2.10 -9.14
C GLU A 112 10.95 -1.54 -9.77
N PRO A 113 11.03 -0.74 -10.86
CA PRO A 113 9.83 -0.24 -11.54
C PRO A 113 8.92 -1.38 -11.99
N VAL A 114 7.62 -1.29 -11.67
CA VAL A 114 6.63 -2.31 -12.01
C VAL A 114 5.69 -1.84 -13.13
N PRO A 115 5.29 -2.71 -14.06
CA PRO A 115 4.32 -2.35 -15.09
C PRO A 115 2.93 -2.17 -14.47
N ILE A 116 2.25 -1.08 -14.81
CA ILE A 116 0.84 -0.84 -14.48
C ILE A 116 0.13 -0.42 -15.77
N ASP A 117 -0.70 -1.32 -16.30
CA ASP A 117 -1.25 -1.20 -17.65
C ASP A 117 -2.37 -0.15 -17.76
N ASN A 118 -3.23 -0.09 -16.75
CA ASN A 118 -4.38 0.81 -16.73
C ASN A 118 -4.47 1.58 -15.40
N LEU A 119 -4.15 2.88 -15.41
CA LEU A 119 -4.24 3.76 -14.23
C LEU A 119 -5.70 4.10 -13.85
N TYR A 120 -6.66 3.81 -14.72
CA TYR A 120 -8.09 4.02 -14.45
C TYR A 120 -8.71 2.91 -13.61
N ASP A 121 -8.10 1.72 -13.61
CA ASP A 121 -8.59 0.58 -12.84
C ASP A 121 -7.90 0.53 -11.47
N PRO A 122 -8.59 0.05 -10.42
CA PRO A 122 -7.94 -0.20 -9.17
C PRO A 122 -6.95 -1.37 -9.29
N ILE A 123 -5.92 -1.34 -8.45
CA ILE A 123 -4.94 -2.40 -8.27
C ILE A 123 -4.92 -2.85 -6.81
N TRP A 124 -4.44 -4.06 -6.58
CA TRP A 124 -3.97 -4.47 -5.27
C TRP A 124 -2.47 -4.26 -5.17
N VAL A 125 -2.01 -3.67 -4.06
CA VAL A 125 -0.59 -3.58 -3.74
C VAL A 125 -0.32 -4.37 -2.48
N VAL A 126 0.62 -5.32 -2.57
CA VAL A 126 1.08 -6.11 -1.43
C VAL A 126 2.44 -5.58 -0.99
N GLY A 127 2.61 -5.33 0.30
CA GLY A 127 3.86 -4.81 0.84
C GLY A 127 3.88 -4.70 2.35
N VAL A 128 5.00 -4.23 2.89
CA VAL A 128 5.11 -3.94 4.33
C VAL A 128 4.70 -2.50 4.58
N LEU A 129 3.64 -2.31 5.37
CA LEU A 129 3.14 -0.99 5.73
C LEU A 129 3.95 -0.38 6.86
N SER A 130 4.22 0.92 6.77
CA SER A 130 4.80 1.74 7.84
C SER A 130 3.88 2.92 8.13
N THR A 131 3.80 3.33 9.40
CA THR A 131 3.09 4.55 9.83
C THR A 131 3.97 5.80 9.82
N GLU A 132 5.12 5.74 9.12
CA GLU A 132 5.95 6.91 8.88
C GLU A 132 5.29 7.90 7.91
N THR A 133 5.40 9.19 8.25
CA THR A 133 4.96 10.26 7.35
C THR A 133 5.87 10.35 6.12
N TRP A 134 5.26 10.55 4.96
CA TRP A 134 5.94 10.99 3.75
C TRP A 134 5.37 12.33 3.29
N GLN A 135 6.25 13.22 2.85
CA GLN A 135 5.90 14.53 2.34
C GLN A 135 6.40 14.63 0.90
N GLY A 136 5.48 14.90 -0.03
CA GLY A 136 5.82 15.25 -1.40
C GLY A 136 5.12 16.54 -1.84
N ASP A 137 5.28 16.86 -3.12
CA ASP A 137 4.77 18.11 -3.72
C ASP A 137 3.25 18.12 -3.85
N ILE A 138 2.63 16.94 -4.04
CA ILE A 138 1.19 16.79 -4.32
C ILE A 138 0.39 16.49 -3.04
N ALA A 139 0.97 15.78 -2.08
CA ALA A 139 0.27 15.35 -0.87
C ALA A 139 1.24 15.03 0.28
N THR A 140 0.69 15.01 1.49
CA THR A 140 1.32 14.42 2.68
C THR A 140 0.61 13.11 3.01
N THR A 141 1.35 12.03 3.27
CA THR A 141 0.79 10.73 3.68
C THR A 141 1.21 10.37 5.09
N GLY A 142 0.33 9.72 5.84
CA GLY A 142 0.62 9.11 7.13
C GLY A 142 1.13 7.66 7.01
N TYR A 143 1.08 7.10 5.81
CA TYR A 143 1.49 5.73 5.54
C TYR A 143 2.48 5.64 4.39
N ARG A 144 3.39 4.67 4.51
CA ARG A 144 4.31 4.22 3.47
C ARG A 144 4.16 2.73 3.26
N LEU A 145 4.35 2.27 2.04
CA LEU A 145 4.32 0.85 1.69
C LEU A 145 5.58 0.49 0.89
N ALA A 146 6.40 -0.37 1.48
CA ALA A 146 7.48 -1.03 0.74
C ALA A 146 6.86 -2.19 -0.04
N ALA A 147 6.56 -1.93 -1.32
CA ALA A 147 5.79 -2.86 -2.14
C ALA A 147 6.63 -4.03 -2.65
N GLN A 148 6.00 -5.20 -2.65
CA GLN A 148 6.56 -6.46 -3.13
C GLN A 148 5.91 -6.90 -4.44
N THR A 149 4.58 -6.79 -4.54
CA THR A 149 3.83 -7.16 -5.74
C THR A 149 2.67 -6.20 -6.00
N VAL A 150 2.28 -6.10 -7.26
CA VAL A 150 1.05 -5.47 -7.73
C VAL A 150 0.22 -6.54 -8.42
N GLU A 151 -1.08 -6.56 -8.13
CA GLU A 151 -2.04 -7.45 -8.78
C GLU A 151 -3.18 -6.61 -9.36
N LEU A 152 -3.77 -7.08 -10.45
CA LEU A 152 -5.01 -6.50 -10.96
C LEU A 152 -6.13 -6.74 -9.95
N TYR A 153 -6.94 -5.72 -9.71
CA TYR A 153 -8.16 -5.88 -8.92
C TYR A 153 -9.18 -6.70 -9.74
N GLN A 154 -9.68 -7.80 -9.18
CA GLN A 154 -10.68 -8.67 -9.78
C GLN A 154 -11.96 -8.70 -8.94
#